data_AF-A0A959V3M4-F1
#
_entry.id   AF-A0A959V3M4-F1
#
_cell.length_a   1.000
_cell.length_b   1.000
_cell.length_c   1.000
_cell.angle_alpha   90.00
_cell.angle_beta   90.00
_cell.angle_gamma   90.00
#
_symmetry.space_group_name_H-M   'P 1'
#
loop_
_entity.id
_entity.type
_entity.pdbx_description
1 polymer ?
#
loop_
_entity_poly.entity_id
_entity_poly.type
_entity_poly.pdbx_seq_one_letter_code
_entity_poly.pdbx_strand_id
1 'polypeptide(L)'
;MQFQKEGMETNGEALQIEAAKRDPARFGPLYERYFGDIFRFLARRTAREADAADLAQQTFLKAMLALPRYRDQGAPFRAWLYRIALNEVRMYWRSSKG
;
A
#
# COMPACT_ATOMS: atom_id res chain seq x y z
N MET A 1 -27.08 10.08 -17.18
CA MET A 1 -27.44 9.88 -15.76
C MET A 1 -26.39 8.95 -15.18
N GLN A 2 -25.83 9.28 -14.00
CA GLN A 2 -24.87 8.49 -13.20
C GLN A 2 -23.41 8.47 -13.76
N PHE A 3 -22.35 8.91 -13.06
CA PHE A 3 -22.20 9.45 -11.72
C PHE A 3 -21.03 10.45 -11.67
N GLN A 4 -21.29 11.56 -11.02
CA GLN A 4 -20.28 12.38 -10.36
C GLN A 4 -19.50 11.48 -9.38
N LYS A 5 -18.26 11.09 -9.69
CA LYS A 5 -17.33 10.51 -8.71
C LYS A 5 -15.95 11.15 -8.69
N GLU A 6 -15.67 12.16 -9.52
CA GLU A 6 -14.33 12.78 -9.54
C GLU A 6 -14.13 13.90 -8.52
N GLY A 7 -15.17 14.32 -7.79
CA GLY A 7 -15.13 15.52 -6.95
C GLY A 7 -14.90 15.33 -5.44
N MET A 8 -14.93 14.11 -4.90
CA MET A 8 -14.99 13.90 -3.43
C MET A 8 -13.79 13.15 -2.82
N GLU A 9 -12.90 12.57 -3.63
CA GLU A 9 -11.90 11.60 -3.14
C GLU A 9 -10.56 12.20 -2.69
N THR A 10 -10.30 13.47 -2.99
CA THR A 10 -9.00 14.13 -2.77
C THR A 10 -8.85 14.75 -1.38
N ASN A 11 -9.95 15.12 -0.71
CA ASN A 11 -9.90 15.56 0.69
C ASN A 11 -9.83 14.38 1.69
N GLY A 12 -10.17 13.16 1.27
CA GLY A 12 -10.23 11.99 2.14
C GLY A 12 -8.85 11.36 2.41
N GLU A 13 -7.97 11.31 1.41
CA GLU A 13 -6.70 10.56 1.53
C GLU A 13 -5.76 11.15 2.58
N ALA A 14 -5.54 12.47 2.53
CA ALA A 14 -4.69 13.14 3.51
C ALA A 14 -5.25 12.99 4.93
N LEU A 15 -6.57 13.09 5.10
CA LEU A 15 -7.24 12.87 6.39
C LEU A 15 -7.10 11.42 6.88
N GLN A 16 -7.26 10.44 5.98
CA GLN A 16 -7.06 9.02 6.29
C GLN A 16 -5.62 8.74 6.69
N ILE A 17 -4.64 9.32 5.98
CA ILE A 17 -3.22 9.24 6.31
C ILE A 17 -2.97 9.81 7.71
N GLU A 18 -3.39 11.04 7.99
CA GLU A 18 -3.17 11.67 9.29
C GLU A 18 -3.89 10.96 10.44
N ALA A 19 -5.08 10.41 10.18
CA ALA A 19 -5.79 9.61 11.15
C ALA A 19 -5.07 8.28 11.43
N ALA A 20 -4.61 7.59 10.38
CA ALA A 20 -3.88 6.32 10.50
C ALA A 20 -2.46 6.47 11.07
N LYS A 21 -1.85 7.66 10.96
CA LYS A 21 -0.59 7.99 11.67
C LYS A 21 -0.75 7.97 13.19
N ARG A 22 -1.94 8.32 13.69
CA ARG A 22 -2.24 8.40 15.14
C ARG A 22 -2.83 7.10 15.67
N ASP A 23 -3.60 6.40 14.83
CA ASP A 23 -4.32 5.20 15.19
C ASP A 23 -4.26 4.19 14.03
N PRO A 24 -3.45 3.11 14.14
CA PRO A 24 -3.35 2.08 13.12
C PRO A 24 -4.69 1.42 12.76
N ALA A 25 -5.69 1.43 13.65
CA ALA A 25 -7.02 0.90 13.35
C ALA A 25 -7.72 1.70 12.23
N ARG A 26 -7.31 2.95 11.99
CA ARG A 26 -7.83 3.81 10.92
C ARG A 26 -7.15 3.60 9.57
N PHE A 27 -6.26 2.61 9.45
CA PHE A 27 -5.58 2.30 8.19
C PHE A 27 -6.50 1.59 7.16
N GLY A 28 -7.63 1.01 7.60
CA GLY A 28 -8.55 0.24 6.76
C GLY A 28 -8.93 0.89 5.42
N PRO A 29 -9.37 2.17 5.38
CA PRO A 29 -9.69 2.84 4.13
C PRO A 29 -8.52 2.97 3.16
N LEU A 30 -7.29 3.14 3.66
CA LEU A 30 -6.08 3.15 2.83
C LEU A 30 -5.80 1.75 2.28
N TYR A 31 -5.98 0.71 3.08
CA TYR A 31 -5.86 -0.67 2.62
C TYR A 31 -6.85 -0.96 1.49
N GLU A 32 -8.15 -0.69 1.69
CA GLU A 32 -9.19 -0.94 0.68
C GLU A 32 -8.91 -0.22 -0.64
N ARG A 33 -8.46 1.04 -0.56
CA ARG A 33 -8.10 1.86 -1.72
C ARG A 33 -6.96 1.27 -2.53
N TYR A 34 -5.93 0.74 -1.86
CA TYR A 34 -4.65 0.41 -2.50
C TYR A 34 -4.39 -1.08 -2.69
N PHE A 35 -5.15 -1.95 -2.00
CA PHE A 35 -4.89 -3.39 -2.01
C PHE A 35 -4.89 -3.97 -3.42
N GLY A 36 -5.91 -3.67 -4.23
CA GLY A 36 -6.02 -4.22 -5.58
C GLY A 36 -4.84 -3.85 -6.49
N ASP A 37 -4.35 -2.61 -6.40
CA ASP A 37 -3.22 -2.14 -7.19
C ASP A 37 -1.90 -2.79 -6.77
N ILE A 38 -1.64 -2.81 -5.46
CA ILE A 38 -0.43 -3.41 -4.90
C ILE A 38 -0.42 -4.92 -5.14
N PHE A 39 -1.55 -5.59 -4.94
CA PHE A 39 -1.68 -7.02 -5.20
C PHE A 39 -1.39 -7.37 -6.67
N ARG A 40 -2.02 -6.65 -7.63
CA ARG A 40 -1.73 -6.84 -9.06
C ARG A 40 -0.26 -6.60 -9.41
N PHE A 41 0.37 -5.62 -8.78
CA PHE A 41 1.79 -5.33 -8.99
C PHE A 41 2.69 -6.46 -8.50
N LEU A 42 2.37 -7.04 -7.34
CA LEU A 42 3.09 -8.17 -6.75
C LEU A 42 2.86 -9.46 -7.52
N ALA A 43 1.62 -9.75 -7.92
CA ALA A 43 1.26 -10.94 -8.70
C ALA A 43 1.98 -11.01 -10.05
N ARG A 44 2.28 -9.86 -10.67
CA ARG A 44 3.11 -9.80 -11.90
C ARG A 44 4.60 -10.09 -11.66
N ARG A 45 5.03 -10.20 -10.40
CA ARG A 45 6.44 -10.32 -9.96
C ARG A 45 6.71 -11.57 -9.13
N THR A 46 5.71 -12.41 -8.92
CA THR A 46 5.82 -13.69 -8.23
C THR A 46 5.38 -14.83 -9.14
N ALA A 47 5.83 -16.05 -8.85
CA ALA A 47 5.46 -17.23 -9.61
C ALA A 47 4.06 -17.77 -9.22
N ARG A 48 3.66 -17.56 -7.97
CA ARG A 48 2.36 -18.03 -7.45
C ARG A 48 1.57 -16.87 -6.86
N GLU A 49 0.25 -17.01 -6.92
CA GLU A 49 -0.68 -16.07 -6.31
C GLU A 49 -0.55 -16.02 -4.79
N ALA A 50 -0.32 -17.17 -4.15
CA ALA A 50 -0.08 -17.26 -2.71
C ALA A 50 1.12 -16.41 -2.26
N ASP A 51 2.19 -16.37 -3.07
CA ASP A 51 3.35 -15.52 -2.78
C ASP A 51 2.99 -14.03 -2.90
N ALA A 52 2.15 -13.66 -3.88
CA ALA A 52 1.67 -12.29 -4.01
C ALA A 52 0.80 -11.86 -2.82
N ALA A 53 -0.06 -12.76 -2.32
CA ALA A 53 -0.89 -12.53 -1.16
C ALA A 53 -0.06 -12.33 0.12
N ASP A 54 0.97 -13.16 0.33
CA ASP A 54 1.89 -13.01 1.47
C ASP A 54 2.67 -11.68 1.39
N LEU A 55 3.23 -11.36 0.22
CA LEU A 55 3.93 -10.08 0.02
C LEU A 55 3.02 -8.87 0.18
N ALA A 56 1.74 -8.98 -0.22
CA ALA A 56 0.77 -7.90 -0.04
C ALA A 56 0.52 -7.66 1.45
N GLN A 57 0.30 -8.73 2.22
CA GLN A 57 0.15 -8.65 3.68
C GLN A 57 1.37 -8.00 4.34
N GLN A 58 2.58 -8.45 3.99
CA GLN A 58 3.83 -7.88 4.52
C GLN A 58 4.00 -6.40 4.13
N THR A 59 3.65 -6.04 2.90
CA THR A 59 3.72 -4.66 2.40
C THR A 59 2.82 -3.75 3.23
N PHE A 60 1.55 -4.12 3.42
CA PHE A 60 0.59 -3.30 4.16
C PHE A 60 0.87 -3.27 5.66
N LEU A 61 1.36 -4.37 6.25
CA LEU A 61 1.82 -4.38 7.63
C LEU A 61 3.00 -3.41 7.83
N LYS A 62 4.01 -3.47 6.95
CA LYS A 62 5.16 -2.55 6.99
C LYS A 62 4.74 -1.11 6.74
N ALA A 63 3.81 -0.88 5.81
CA ALA A 63 3.25 0.45 5.58
C ALA A 63 2.56 0.99 6.84
N MET A 64 1.68 0.21 7.46
CA MET A 64 0.98 0.60 8.69
C MET A 64 1.95 0.96 9.82
N LEU A 65 2.99 0.15 10.03
CA LEU A 65 4.02 0.39 11.06
C LEU A 65 4.93 1.60 10.74
N ALA A 66 5.21 1.85 9.46
CA ALA A 66 6.06 2.96 9.03
C ALA A 66 5.29 4.29 8.91
N LEU A 67 3.96 4.23 8.81
CA LEU A 67 3.10 5.38 8.53
C LEU A 67 3.28 6.54 9.52
N PRO A 68 3.43 6.34 10.84
CA PRO A 68 3.67 7.46 11.77
C PRO A 68 4.90 8.31 11.42
N ARG A 69 5.90 7.74 10.72
CA ARG A 69 7.13 8.41 10.27
C ARG A 69 7.04 8.88 8.82
N TYR A 70 5.95 8.60 8.12
CA TYR A 70 5.72 9.06 6.76
C TYR A 70 5.66 10.59 6.71
N ARG A 71 6.39 11.15 5.75
CA ARG A 71 6.36 12.57 5.40
C ARG A 71 5.99 12.68 3.94
N ASP A 72 4.96 13.46 3.65
CA ASP A 72 4.64 13.86 2.29
C ASP A 72 5.78 14.73 1.76
N GLN A 73 6.34 14.34 0.61
CA GLN A 73 7.44 15.00 -0.07
C GLN A 73 7.02 15.47 -1.48
N GLY A 74 5.71 15.59 -1.73
CA GLY A 74 5.14 15.95 -3.03
C GLY A 74 4.96 14.76 -3.98
N ALA A 75 5.22 13.54 -3.53
CA ALA A 75 4.96 12.32 -4.27
C ALA A 75 3.68 11.64 -3.77
N PRO A 76 2.82 11.10 -4.66
CA PRO A 76 1.59 10.43 -4.25
C PRO A 76 1.82 9.30 -3.23
N PHE A 77 0.91 9.14 -2.26
CA PHE A 77 1.00 8.09 -1.24
C PHE A 77 1.16 6.69 -1.84
N ARG A 78 0.46 6.41 -2.95
CA ARG A 78 0.64 5.16 -3.72
C ARG A 78 2.10 4.87 -4.06
N ALA A 79 2.89 5.89 -4.44
CA ALA A 79 4.29 5.70 -4.82
C ALA A 79 5.14 5.23 -3.63
N TRP A 80 4.80 5.70 -2.42
CA TRP A 80 5.41 5.23 -1.18
C TRP A 80 5.07 3.75 -0.91
N LEU A 81 3.82 3.33 -1.11
CA LEU A 81 3.41 1.93 -1.00
C LEU A 81 4.13 1.04 -2.02
N TYR A 82 4.23 1.46 -3.28
CA TYR A 82 4.98 0.73 -4.32
C TYR A 82 6.45 0.57 -3.96
N ARG A 83 7.05 1.55 -3.28
CA ARG A 83 8.45 1.44 -2.83
C ARG A 83 8.62 0.38 -1.75
N ILE A 84 7.66 0.26 -0.82
CA ILE A 84 7.64 -0.81 0.17
C ILE A 84 7.45 -2.16 -0.53
N ALA A 85 6.45 -2.30 -1.41
CA ALA A 85 6.18 -3.51 -2.17
C ALA A 85 7.39 -3.99 -2.98
N LEU A 86 8.09 -3.06 -3.64
CA LEU A 86 9.30 -3.37 -4.39
C LEU A 86 10.43 -3.87 -3.50
N ASN A 87 10.55 -3.36 -2.27
CA ASN A 87 11.51 -3.86 -1.31
C ASN A 87 11.17 -5.29 -0.86
N GLU A 88 9.88 -5.60 -0.64
CA GLU A 88 9.42 -6.95 -0.30
C GLU A 88 9.74 -7.95 -1.42
N VAL A 89 9.47 -7.59 -2.68
CA VAL A 89 9.84 -8.42 -3.85
C VAL A 89 11.35 -8.68 -3.89
N ARG A 90 12.18 -7.66 -3.64
CA ARG A 90 13.63 -7.83 -3.61
C ARG A 90 14.09 -8.75 -2.47
N MET A 91 13.44 -8.69 -1.30
CA MET A 91 13.73 -9.56 -0.17
C MET A 91 13.35 -11.01 -0.47
N TYR A 92 12.16 -11.23 -1.03
CA TYR A 92 11.66 -12.54 -1.45
C TYR A 92 12.65 -13.25 -2.39
N TRP A 93 13.08 -12.56 -3.46
CA TRP A 93 14.02 -13.13 -4.42
C TRP A 93 15.44 -13.31 -3.89
N ARG A 94 15.84 -12.56 -2.85
CA ARG A 94 17.12 -12.76 -2.16
C ARG A 94 17.07 -14.00 -1.28
N SER A 95 15.99 -14.18 -0.53
CA SER A 95 15.81 -15.34 0.36
C SER A 95 15.64 -16.65 -0.40
N SER A 96 15.11 -16.62 -1.62
CA SER A 96 14.97 -17.81 -2.47
C SER A 96 16.26 -18.28 -3.13
N LYS A 97 17.36 -17.50 -3.05
CA LYS A 97 18.67 -17.84 -3.62
C LYS A 97 19.69 -18.28 -2.57
N GLY A 98 19.27 -18.44 -1.31
CA GLY A 98 20.07 -18.95 -0.21
C GLY A 98 19.87 -20.44 0.00
#